data_AF-A0A822G5E9-F1
#
_entry.id   AF-A0A822G5E9-F1
#
_cell.length_a   1.000
_cell.length_b   1.000
_cell.length_c   1.000
_cell.angle_alpha   90.00
_cell.angle_beta   90.00
_cell.angle_gamma   90.00
#
_symmetry.space_group_name_H-M   'P 1'
#
loop_
_entity.id
_entity.type
_entity.pdbx_description
1 polymer ?
#
loop_
_entity_poly.entity_id
_entity_poly.type
_entity_poly.pdbx_seq_one_letter_code
_entity_poly.pdbx_strand_id
1 'polypeptide(L)'
;MRTALNIEARTIHDELHTVFGDEAPSYRTVTRWAQWFREGREEIEDEERSGRPVTKTTLDNIEEIRSIVNDDPYVTIAELQEHTGLSGKVSKCRKENVESENVEKKCRKAKCRKLRTPVNP
;
A
#
# COMPACT_ATOMS: atom_id res chain seq x y z
N MET A 1 24.17 7.51 -13.33
CA MET A 1 24.46 6.24 -12.64
C MET A 1 25.83 5.69 -13.08
N ARG A 2 26.59 5.02 -12.21
CA ARG A 2 27.96 4.50 -12.49
C ARG A 2 28.04 3.57 -13.71
N THR A 3 26.96 2.85 -13.98
CA THR A 3 26.73 1.95 -15.11
C THR A 3 26.58 2.67 -16.46
N ALA A 4 26.22 3.96 -16.46
CA ALA A 4 26.25 4.84 -17.64
C ALA A 4 27.65 5.44 -17.91
N LEU A 5 28.61 5.22 -17.00
CA LEU A 5 30.02 5.60 -17.15
C LEU A 5 30.88 4.40 -17.60
N ASN A 6 30.26 3.36 -18.17
CA ASN A 6 30.91 2.11 -18.63
C ASN A 6 31.69 1.35 -17.55
N ILE A 7 31.33 1.52 -16.27
CA ILE A 7 31.92 0.74 -15.18
C ILE A 7 31.39 -0.69 -15.24
N GLU A 8 32.29 -1.67 -15.16
CA GLU A 8 31.95 -3.09 -15.24
C GLU A 8 31.16 -3.55 -13.99
N ALA A 9 30.19 -4.43 -14.19
CA ALA A 9 29.37 -4.98 -13.11
C ALA A 9 30.20 -5.69 -12.03
N ARG A 10 31.36 -6.24 -12.41
CA ARG A 10 32.34 -6.85 -11.49
C ARG A 10 32.90 -5.83 -10.52
N THR A 11 33.39 -4.70 -11.00
CA THR A 11 33.91 -3.62 -10.13
C THR A 11 32.84 -3.13 -9.16
N ILE A 12 31.60 -2.97 -9.62
CA ILE A 12 30.48 -2.55 -8.77
C ILE A 12 30.20 -3.60 -7.69
N HIS A 13 30.20 -4.88 -8.05
CA HIS A 13 30.00 -5.97 -7.10
C HIS A 13 31.12 -6.03 -6.06
N ASP A 14 32.38 -5.89 -6.46
CA ASP A 14 33.52 -5.96 -5.54
C ASP A 14 33.53 -4.77 -4.56
N GLU A 15 33.16 -3.57 -5.03
CA GLU A 15 32.94 -2.40 -4.16
C GLU A 15 31.79 -2.65 -3.17
N LEU A 16 30.65 -3.17 -3.65
CA LEU A 16 29.50 -3.50 -2.80
C LEU A 16 29.86 -4.57 -1.76
N HIS A 17 30.61 -5.60 -2.14
CA HIS A 17 31.05 -6.66 -1.25
C HIS A 17 32.09 -6.16 -0.24
N THR A 18 32.92 -5.18 -0.60
CA THR A 18 33.87 -4.56 0.34
C THR A 18 33.15 -3.80 1.45
N VAL A 19 32.01 -3.18 1.15
CA VAL A 19 31.24 -2.37 2.12
C VAL A 19 30.24 -3.21 2.92
N PHE A 20 29.53 -4.12 2.25
CA PHE A 20 28.40 -4.87 2.83
C PHE A 20 28.69 -6.36 3.12
N GLY A 21 29.83 -6.89 2.67
CA GLY A 21 30.19 -8.29 2.87
C GLY A 21 29.11 -9.26 2.36
N ASP A 22 28.68 -10.16 3.24
CA ASP A 22 27.66 -11.19 2.93
C ASP A 22 26.25 -10.62 2.73
N GLU A 23 25.98 -9.39 3.20
CA GLU A 23 24.71 -8.69 2.96
C GLU A 23 24.66 -8.02 1.58
N ALA A 24 25.77 -8.05 0.84
CA ALA A 24 25.83 -7.46 -0.49
C ALA A 24 24.89 -8.17 -1.49
N PRO A 25 24.28 -7.44 -2.43
CA PRO A 25 23.53 -8.04 -3.52
C PRO A 25 24.40 -8.99 -4.33
N SER A 26 23.86 -10.15 -4.70
CA SER A 26 24.57 -11.13 -5.52
C SER A 26 25.08 -10.52 -6.84
N TYR A 27 26.20 -11.04 -7.36
CA TYR A 27 26.74 -10.64 -8.66
C TYR A 27 25.70 -10.66 -9.79
N ARG A 28 24.78 -11.63 -9.77
CA ARG A 28 23.70 -11.74 -10.76
C ARG A 28 22.72 -10.57 -10.67
N THR A 29 22.39 -10.14 -9.45
CA THR A 29 21.53 -8.96 -9.19
C THR A 29 22.21 -7.69 -9.70
N VAL A 30 23.49 -7.49 -9.37
CA VAL A 30 24.27 -6.32 -9.82
C VAL A 30 24.37 -6.27 -11.34
N THR A 31 24.58 -7.41 -12.00
CA THR A 31 24.64 -7.49 -13.47
C THR A 31 23.30 -7.10 -14.11
N ARG A 32 22.18 -7.54 -13.54
CA ARG A 32 20.83 -7.19 -14.01
C ARG A 32 20.56 -5.70 -13.87
N TRP A 33 20.88 -5.11 -12.72
CA TRP A 33 20.77 -3.67 -12.52
C TRP A 33 21.66 -2.89 -13.49
N ALA A 34 22.90 -3.34 -13.70
CA ALA A 34 23.82 -2.74 -14.65
C ALA A 34 23.33 -2.80 -16.10
N GLN A 35 22.54 -3.80 -16.45
CA GLN A 35 21.85 -3.85 -17.75
C GLN A 35 20.69 -2.85 -17.82
N TRP A 36 19.80 -2.82 -16.83
CA TRP A 36 18.68 -1.87 -16.78
C TRP A 36 19.12 -0.41 -16.89
N PHE A 37 20.17 -0.04 -16.16
CA PHE A 37 20.70 1.32 -16.24
C PHE A 37 21.36 1.64 -17.59
N ARG A 38 21.92 0.65 -18.29
CA ARG A 38 22.42 0.82 -19.67
C ARG A 38 21.28 0.97 -20.67
N GLU A 39 20.14 0.33 -20.40
CA GLU A 39 18.91 0.42 -21.21
C GLU A 39 18.12 1.71 -20.92
N GLY A 40 18.62 2.59 -20.05
CA GLY A 40 18.00 3.89 -19.76
C GLY A 40 16.89 3.84 -18.71
N ARG A 41 16.75 2.73 -17.97
CA ARG A 41 15.84 2.67 -16.82
C ARG A 41 16.43 3.47 -15.66
N GLU A 42 15.81 4.60 -15.32
CA GLU A 42 16.23 5.47 -14.22
C GLU A 42 15.39 5.27 -12.95
N GLU A 43 14.26 4.58 -13.06
CA GLU A 43 13.40 4.25 -11.93
C GLU A 43 14.09 3.30 -10.96
N ILE A 44 14.24 3.77 -9.72
CA ILE A 44 14.81 3.00 -8.60
C ILE A 44 13.70 2.20 -7.90
N GLU A 45 12.45 2.64 -8.02
CA GLU A 45 11.32 1.98 -7.38
C GLU A 45 11.04 0.61 -8.01
N ASP A 46 10.55 -0.30 -7.17
CA ASP A 46 10.05 -1.59 -7.63
C ASP A 46 8.85 -1.36 -8.53
N GLU A 47 8.88 -1.98 -9.71
CA GLU A 47 7.73 -1.97 -10.60
C GLU A 47 6.54 -2.67 -9.94
N GLU A 48 5.32 -2.28 -10.32
CA GLU A 48 4.11 -2.82 -9.72
C GLU A 48 4.13 -4.35 -9.79
N ARG A 49 4.30 -4.97 -8.63
CA ARG A 49 4.56 -6.41 -8.53
C ARG A 49 3.32 -7.16 -8.97
N SER A 50 3.39 -7.93 -10.05
CA SER A 50 2.32 -8.84 -10.41
C SER A 50 2.17 -9.92 -9.33
N GLY A 51 1.04 -9.87 -8.63
CA GLY A 51 0.71 -10.73 -7.49
C GLY A 51 -0.80 -10.71 -7.25
N ARG A 52 -1.28 -11.38 -6.20
CA ARG A 52 -2.69 -11.30 -5.79
C ARG A 52 -3.03 -9.81 -5.59
N PRO A 53 -4.04 -9.25 -6.27
CA PRO A 53 -4.35 -7.83 -6.14
C PRO A 53 -4.64 -7.53 -4.66
N VAL A 54 -3.77 -6.74 -4.04
CA VAL A 54 -4.02 -6.12 -2.73
C VAL A 54 -5.00 -4.93 -2.88
N THR A 55 -5.47 -4.68 -4.10
CA THR A 55 -6.25 -3.51 -4.48
C THR A 55 -7.38 -3.89 -5.45
N LYS A 56 -8.39 -4.63 -4.97
CA LYS A 56 -9.76 -4.43 -5.48
C LYS A 56 -10.68 -3.88 -4.37
N THR A 57 -10.08 -3.17 -3.43
CA THR A 57 -10.79 -2.22 -2.58
C THR A 57 -10.64 -0.84 -3.24
N THR A 58 -11.13 -0.70 -4.47
CA THR A 58 -11.27 0.63 -5.08
C THR A 58 -12.17 1.46 -4.16
N LEU A 59 -11.92 2.76 -4.06
CA LEU A 59 -12.73 3.67 -3.23
C LEU A 59 -14.22 3.49 -3.53
N ASP A 60 -14.57 3.33 -4.81
CA ASP A 60 -15.92 3.04 -5.29
C ASP A 60 -16.56 1.82 -4.61
N ASN A 61 -15.83 0.71 -4.50
CA ASN A 61 -16.32 -0.52 -3.85
C ASN A 61 -16.51 -0.32 -2.34
N ILE A 62 -15.68 0.52 -1.71
CA ILE A 62 -15.81 0.86 -0.29
C ILE A 62 -17.03 1.76 -0.09
N GLU A 63 -17.23 2.73 -0.96
CA GLU A 63 -18.37 3.66 -0.94
C GLU A 63 -19.69 2.95 -1.22
N GLU A 64 -19.72 1.99 -2.15
CA GLU A 64 -20.88 1.16 -2.41
C GLU A 64 -21.25 0.31 -1.20
N ILE A 65 -20.27 -0.40 -0.61
CA ILE A 65 -20.49 -1.17 0.63
C ILE A 65 -20.90 -0.25 1.79
N ARG A 66 -20.33 0.97 1.86
CA ARG A 66 -20.73 1.98 2.84
C ARG A 66 -22.20 2.36 2.71
N SER A 67 -22.67 2.61 1.49
CA SER A 67 -24.06 2.94 1.24
C SER A 67 -24.98 1.82 1.74
N ILE A 68 -24.71 0.57 1.33
CA ILE A 68 -25.54 -0.57 1.69
C ILE A 68 -25.55 -0.81 3.21
N VAL A 69 -24.40 -0.70 3.87
CA VAL A 69 -24.29 -0.88 5.33
C VAL A 69 -24.94 0.29 6.11
N ASN A 70 -24.94 1.51 5.56
CA ASN A 70 -25.63 2.64 6.15
C ASN A 70 -27.15 2.52 6.03
N ASP A 71 -27.63 1.94 4.93
CA ASP A 71 -29.05 1.69 4.70
C ASP A 71 -29.57 0.54 5.58
N ASP A 72 -28.82 -0.57 5.67
CA ASP A 72 -29.09 -1.68 6.60
C ASP A 72 -27.82 -2.16 7.34
N PRO A 73 -27.67 -1.83 8.64
CA PRO A 73 -26.55 -2.28 9.46
C PRO A 73 -26.47 -3.82 9.62
N TYR A 74 -27.58 -4.53 9.44
CA TYR A 74 -27.68 -5.99 9.64
C TYR A 74 -27.39 -6.79 8.38
N VAL A 75 -27.11 -6.13 7.25
CA VAL A 75 -26.77 -6.80 5.99
C VAL A 75 -25.63 -7.82 6.19
N THR A 76 -25.82 -9.03 5.69
CA THR A 76 -24.86 -10.12 5.77
C THR A 76 -23.77 -9.98 4.71
N ILE A 77 -22.67 -10.73 4.88
CA ILE A 77 -21.58 -10.74 3.90
C ILE A 77 -22.05 -11.34 2.56
N ALA A 78 -22.95 -12.33 2.60
CA ALA A 78 -23.49 -12.97 1.40
C ALA A 78 -24.35 -12.00 0.58
N GLU A 79 -25.23 -11.24 1.22
CA GLU A 79 -26.06 -10.22 0.55
C GLU A 79 -25.18 -9.11 -0.05
N LEU A 80 -24.19 -8.62 0.71
CA LEU A 80 -23.24 -7.65 0.18
C LEU A 80 -22.46 -8.18 -1.04
N GLN A 81 -22.15 -9.47 -1.09
CA GLN A 81 -21.49 -10.09 -2.24
C GLN A 81 -22.40 -10.17 -3.46
N GLU A 82 -23.69 -10.39 -3.25
CA GLU A 82 -24.71 -10.38 -4.31
C GLU A 82 -24.89 -8.97 -4.88
N HIS A 83 -24.97 -7.95 -4.02
CA HIS A 83 -25.12 -6.56 -4.45
C HIS A 83 -23.90 -6.02 -5.20
N THR A 84 -22.69 -6.28 -4.70
CA THR A 84 -21.46 -5.68 -5.22
C THR A 84 -20.71 -6.57 -6.22
N GLY A 85 -21.07 -7.85 -6.35
CA GLY A 85 -20.33 -8.84 -7.13
C GLY A 85 -18.94 -9.18 -6.58
N LEU A 86 -18.59 -8.70 -5.38
CA LEU A 86 -17.24 -8.82 -4.80
C LEU A 86 -17.03 -10.15 -4.06
N SER A 87 -17.00 -11.24 -4.81
CA SER A 87 -16.73 -12.57 -4.25
C SER A 87 -15.40 -12.62 -3.47
N GLY A 88 -15.48 -12.97 -2.18
CA GLY A 88 -14.35 -13.09 -1.26
C GLY A 88 -13.65 -11.79 -0.81
N LYS A 89 -14.13 -10.60 -1.22
CA LYS A 89 -13.49 -9.31 -0.88
C LYS A 89 -14.31 -8.39 0.01
N VAL A 90 -15.64 -8.55 0.00
CA VAL A 90 -16.58 -7.80 0.85
C VAL A 90 -16.15 -7.75 2.32
N SER A 91 -15.72 -8.87 2.89
CA SER A 91 -15.35 -8.93 4.31
C SER A 91 -14.17 -8.02 4.67
N LYS A 92 -13.25 -7.77 3.72
CA LYS A 92 -12.11 -6.87 3.91
C LYS A 92 -12.57 -5.41 3.76
N CYS A 93 -13.31 -5.10 2.70
CA CYS A 93 -13.86 -3.77 2.47
C CYS A 93 -14.77 -3.29 3.62
N ARG A 94 -15.62 -4.18 4.17
CA ARG A 94 -16.48 -3.87 5.32
C ARG A 94 -15.68 -3.53 6.58
N LYS A 95 -14.58 -4.23 6.84
CA LYS A 95 -13.69 -3.93 7.98
C LYS A 95 -13.00 -2.57 7.82
N GLU A 96 -12.47 -2.30 6.63
CA GLU A 96 -11.85 -1.01 6.30
C GLU A 96 -12.86 0.15 6.41
N ASN A 97 -14.13 -0.08 6.07
CA ASN A 97 -15.21 0.87 6.35
C ASN A 97 -15.37 1.16 7.85
N VAL A 98 -15.50 0.12 8.67
CA VAL A 98 -15.68 0.26 10.13
C VAL A 98 -14.50 0.99 10.79
N GLU A 99 -13.27 0.74 10.33
CA GLU A 99 -12.08 1.44 10.80
C GLU A 99 -12.12 2.93 10.43
N SER A 100 -12.49 3.24 9.18
CA SER A 100 -12.65 4.62 8.70
C SER A 100 -13.67 5.40 9.54
N GLU A 101 -14.83 4.80 9.82
CA GLU A 101 -15.87 5.39 10.67
C GLU A 101 -15.40 5.59 12.12
N ASN A 102 -14.67 4.62 12.67
CA ASN A 102 -14.16 4.71 14.05
C ASN A 102 -13.14 5.83 14.19
N VAL A 103 -12.27 6.01 13.19
CA VAL A 103 -11.34 7.16 13.13
C VAL A 103 -12.12 8.46 13.09
N GLU A 104 -13.17 8.56 12.27
CA GLU A 104 -14.00 9.77 12.18
C GLU A 104 -14.74 10.06 13.48
N LYS A 105 -15.39 9.06 14.09
CA LYS A 105 -16.08 9.16 15.39
C LYS A 105 -15.09 9.60 16.49
N LYS A 106 -13.86 9.07 16.48
CA LYS A 106 -12.79 9.46 17.41
C LYS A 106 -12.35 10.91 17.20
N CYS A 107 -12.16 11.33 15.95
CA CYS A 107 -11.86 12.73 15.58
C CYS A 107 -12.98 13.68 16.02
N ARG A 108 -14.26 13.34 15.78
CA ARG A 108 -15.42 14.11 16.26
C ARG A 108 -15.43 14.20 17.79
N LYS A 109 -15.21 13.09 18.50
CA LYS A 109 -15.15 13.06 19.97
C LYS A 109 -14.01 13.91 20.53
N ALA A 110 -12.82 13.87 19.90
CA ALA A 110 -11.68 14.71 20.28
C ALA A 110 -11.99 16.21 20.08
N LYS A 111 -12.62 16.58 18.96
CA LYS A 111 -13.09 17.95 18.68
C LYS A 111 -14.11 18.41 19.74
N CYS A 112 -15.12 17.61 20.05
CA CYS A 112 -16.11 17.93 21.09
C CYS A 112 -15.48 18.07 22.48
N ARG A 113 -14.43 17.29 22.81
CA ARG A 113 -13.71 17.39 24.09
C ARG A 113 -12.86 18.66 24.17
N LYS A 114 -12.29 19.11 23.04
CA LYS A 114 -11.53 20.38 22.94
C LYS A 114 -12.43 21.60 23.12
N LEU A 115 -13.71 21.51 22.73
CA LEU A 115 -14.72 22.55 22.91
C LEU A 115 -15.37 22.57 24.31
N ARG A 116 -15.04 21.60 25.18
CA ARG A 116 -15.60 21.45 26.54
C ARG A 116 -14.65 21.90 27.67
N THR A 117 -13.56 22.59 27.35
CA THR A 117 -12.70 23.18 28.38
C THR A 117 -13.48 24.27 29.14
N PRO A 118 -13.51 24.25 30.48
CA PRO A 118 -14.31 25.20 31.24
C PRO A 118 -13.78 26.60 31.00
N VAL A 119 -14.67 27.50 30.59
CA VAL A 119 -14.48 28.95 30.76
C VAL A 119 -14.52 29.16 32.28
N ASN A 120 -13.36 29.34 32.89
CA ASN A 120 -13.27 29.80 34.28
C ASN A 120 -13.52 31.33 34.32
N PRO A 121 -14.06 31.85 35.44
CA PRO A 121 -14.66 33.19 35.51
C PRO A 121 -13.68 34.34 35.30
#